data_AF-A0A8J3IQN4-F1
#
_entry.id   AF-A0A8J3IQN4-F1
#
_cell.length_a   1.000
_cell.length_b   1.000
_cell.length_c   1.000
_cell.angle_alpha   90.00
_cell.angle_beta   90.00
_cell.angle_gamma   90.00
#
_symmetry.space_group_name_H-M   'P 1'
#
loop_
_entity.id
_entity.type
_entity.pdbx_description
1 polymer ?
#
loop_
_entity_poly.entity_id
_entity_poly.type
_entity_poly.pdbx_seq_one_letter_code
_entity_poly.pdbx_strand_id
1 'polypeptide(L)' 'MFLSSDDEAASASVATLVNRLGFAPIELGKLGEGGLLVQARGNTWGQLIFQDLAKFD' A
#
# COMPACT_ATOMS: atom_id res chain seq x y z
N MET A 1 -4.36 -1.00 4.49
CA MET A 1 -4.13 -0.47 3.12
C MET A 1 -2.68 -0.70 2.74
N PHE A 2 -2.41 -1.19 1.54
CA PHE A 2 -1.03 -1.42 1.08
C PHE A 2 -0.40 -0.15 0.49
N LEU A 3 0.87 0.08 0.79
CA LEU A 3 1.65 1.23 0.33
C LEU A 3 2.95 0.77 -0.32
N SER A 4 3.43 1.51 -1.32
CA SER A 4 4.72 1.28 -1.95
C SER A 4 5.26 2.60 -2.50
N SER A 5 6.55 2.85 -2.30
CA SER A 5 7.21 4.09 -2.70
C SER A 5 8.71 3.85 -2.87
N ASP A 6 9.34 4.57 -3.81
CA ASP A 6 10.80 4.67 -3.90
C ASP A 6 11.36 5.83 -3.03
N ASP A 7 10.47 6.65 -2.46
CA ASP A 7 10.77 7.74 -1.53
C ASP A 7 10.23 7.40 -0.13
N GLU A 8 11.13 7.25 0.84
CA GLU A 8 10.81 6.85 2.20
C GLU A 8 10.01 7.92 2.96
N ALA A 9 10.32 9.21 2.75
CA ALA A 9 9.63 10.32 3.42
C ALA A 9 8.19 10.46 2.92
N ALA A 10 7.97 10.24 1.62
CA ALA A 10 6.64 10.19 1.04
C ALA A 10 5.85 8.99 1.60
N SER A 11 6.46 7.79 1.68
CA SER A 11 5.79 6.61 2.25
C SER A 11 5.35 6.85 3.69
N ALA A 12 6.23 7.38 4.54
CA ALA A 12 5.92 7.68 5.94
C ALA A 12 4.78 8.69 6.10
N SER A 13 4.74 9.71 5.23
CA SER A 13 3.69 10.73 5.24
C SER A 13 2.33 10.13 4.87
N VAL A 14 2.29 9.26 3.86
CA VAL A 14 1.07 8.58 3.43
C VAL A 14 0.62 7.53 4.46
N ALA A 15 1.54 6.75 5.03
CA ALA A 15 1.24 5.80 6.10
C ALA A 15 0.57 6.46 7.31
N THR A 16 1.04 7.67 7.67
CA THR A 16 0.42 8.47 8.72
C THR A 16 -1.02 8.87 8.38
N LEU A 17 -1.27 9.29 7.13
CA LEU A 17 -2.62 9.61 6.66
C LEU A 17 -3.52 8.37 6.69
N VAL A 18 -3.05 7.24 6.17
CA VAL A 18 -3.79 5.97 6.12
C VAL A 18 -4.20 5.50 7.52
N ASN A 19 -3.29 5.59 8.51
CA ASN A 19 -3.62 5.32 9.91
C ASN A 19 -4.76 6.21 10.42
N ARG A 20 -4.72 7.51 10.14
CA ARG A 20 -5.77 8.46 10.56
C ARG A 20 -7.13 8.20 9.91
N LEU A 21 -7.15 7.52 8.76
CA LEU A 21 -8.36 7.10 8.06
C LEU A 21 -8.93 5.78 8.59
N GLY A 22 -8.34 5.17 9.63
CA GLY A 22 -8.80 3.92 10.23
C GLY A 22 -8.30 2.66 9.52
N PHE A 23 -7.33 2.79 8.62
CA PHE A 23 -6.67 1.64 7.98
C PHE A 23 -5.38 1.26 8.71
N ALA A 24 -4.97 0.00 8.58
CA ALA A 24 -3.64 -0.45 8.97
C ALA A 24 -2.71 -0.37 7.75
N PRO A 25 -1.77 0.60 7.66
CA PRO A 25 -0.84 0.65 6.54
C PRO A 25 0.13 -0.54 6.57
N ILE A 26 0.37 -1.14 5.41
CA ILE A 26 1.40 -2.16 5.21
C ILE A 26 2.30 -1.69 4.09
N GLU A 27 3.56 -1.38 4.44
CA GLU A 27 4.60 -0.98 3.49
C GLU A 27 5.12 -2.20 2.73
N LEU A 28 5.00 -2.16 1.40
CA LEU A 28 5.49 -3.18 0.50
C LEU A 28 6.89 -2.85 -0.06
N GLY A 29 7.47 -1.72 0.35
CA GLY A 29 8.77 -1.26 -0.15
C GLY A 29 8.67 -0.58 -1.52
N LYS A 30 9.66 -0.81 -2.38
CA LYS A 30 9.82 -0.10 -3.66
C LYS A 30 8.74 -0.42 -4.69
N LEU A 31 8.48 0.52 -5.59
CA LEU A 31 7.45 0.40 -6.63
C LEU A 31 7.72 -0.78 -7.58
N GLY A 32 8.99 -0.98 -7.93
CA GLY A 32 9.45 -2.08 -8.77
C GLY A 32 9.52 -3.45 -8.07
N GLU A 33 9.27 -3.49 -6.77
CA GLU A 33 9.34 -4.69 -5.94
C GLU A 33 7.95 -5.03 -5.40
N GLY A 34 7.62 -4.62 -4.17
CA GLY A 34 6.34 -4.96 -3.56
C GLY A 34 5.15 -4.19 -4.15
N GLY A 35 5.37 -3.02 -4.78
CA GLY A 35 4.33 -2.31 -5.55
C GLY A 35 3.71 -3.17 -6.67
N LEU A 36 4.44 -4.20 -7.13
CA LEU A 36 3.92 -5.12 -8.14
C LEU A 36 2.74 -5.98 -7.65
N LEU A 37 2.58 -6.12 -6.33
CA LEU A 37 1.53 -6.93 -5.71
C LEU A 37 0.16 -6.23 -5.70
N VAL A 38 0.11 -4.92 -5.91
CA VAL A 38 -1.13 -4.10 -5.77
C VAL A 38 -1.47 -3.30 -7.03
N GLN A 39 -0.70 -3.46 -8.11
CA GLN A 39 -0.96 -2.78 -9.38
C GLN A 39 -1.94 -3.56 -10.27
N ALA A 40 -2.60 -2.86 -11.19
CA ALA A 40 -3.26 -3.45 -12.35
C ALA A 40 -2.39 -3.25 -13.59
N ARG A 41 -2.09 -4.33 -14.34
CA ARG A 41 -1.35 -4.28 -15.61
C ARG A 41 -2.15 -4.97 -16.70
N GLY A 42 -2.78 -4.18 -17.57
CA GLY A 42 -3.70 -4.71 -18.59
C GLY A 42 -4.86 -5.44 -17.93
N ASN A 43 -5.02 -6.74 -18.23
CA ASN A 43 -6.05 -7.60 -17.65
C ASN A 43 -5.55 -8.42 -16.43
N THR A 44 -4.32 -8.19 -15.99
CA THR A 44 -3.73 -8.91 -14.85
C THR A 44 -3.74 -8.01 -13.62
N TRP A 45 -4.22 -8.57 -12.52
CA TRP A 45 -4.31 -7.91 -11.22
C TRP A 45 -3.24 -8.44 -10.28
N GLY A 46 -2.60 -7.53 -9.54
CA GLY A 46 -1.73 -7.89 -8.43
C GLY A 46 -2.49 -8.69 -7.37
N GLN A 47 -1.80 -9.63 -6.73
CA GLN A 47 -2.43 -10.57 -5.80
C GLN A 47 -3.13 -9.90 -4.61
N LEU A 48 -2.71 -8.67 -4.25
CA LEU A 48 -3.18 -7.95 -3.07
C LEU A 48 -4.10 -6.75 -3.39
N ILE A 49 -4.42 -6.47 -4.66
CA ILE A 49 -5.08 -5.21 -5.09
C ILE A 49 -6.46 -4.94 -4.46
N PHE A 50 -7.11 -5.96 -3.89
CA PHE A 50 -8.42 -5.84 -3.22
C PHE A 50 -8.42 -6.33 -1.76
N GLN A 51 -7.24 -6.41 -1.13
CA GLN A 51 -7.08 -7.04 0.19
C GLN A 51 -6.67 -6.04 1.29
N ASP A 52 -7.16 -4.80 1.23
CA ASP A 52 -6.80 -3.79 2.22
C ASP A 52 -7.33 -4.11 3.63
N LEU A 53 -6.51 -3.81 4.64
CA LEU A 53 -6.82 -4.04 6.05
C LEU A 53 -7.28 -2.76 6.74
N ALA A 54 -8.38 -2.86 7.48
CA ALA A 54 -8.85 -1.85 8.43
C ALA A 54 -8.40 -2.21 9.86
N LYS A 55 -8.13 -1.20 10.67
CA LYS A 55 -7.86 -1.37 12.10
C LYS A 55 -9.09 -0.95 12.88
N PHE A 56 -9.56 -1.83 13.75
CA PHE A 56 -10.60 -1.54 14.73
C PHE A 56 -9.97 -1.37 16.11
N ASP A 57 -10.62 -0.58 16.97
CA ASP A 57 -10.23 -0.39 18.38
C ASP A 57 -10.52 -1.64 19.23
#